data_AF-X1ITN2-F1
#
_entry.id   AF-X1ITN2-F1
#
_cell.length_a   1.000
_cell.length_b   1.000
_cell.length_c   1.000
_cell.angle_alpha   90.00
_cell.angle_beta   90.00
_cell.angle_gamma   90.00
#
_symmetry.space_group_name_H-M   'P 1'
#
loop_
_entity.id
_entity.type
_entity.pdbx_description
1 polymer ?
#
loop_
_entity_poly.entity_id
_entity_poly.type
_entity_poly.pdbx_seq_one_letter_code
_entity_poly.pdbx_strand_id
1 'polypeptide(L)'
;MDLQKVNTLKEALRRFRSRKPGAHKVTDVNFEGARIGALFEDLNERYLVMFKREFYRSFSNHFPDVPQKGYGVVTAKKIVGWAADEGIIIAAIFPSGRCYSIDGYDFWLFYEEYKTDCR
;
A
#
# COMPACT_ATOMS: atom_id res chain seq x y z
N MET A 1 -11.35 17.55 10.14
CA MET A 1 -12.37 17.19 9.13
C MET A 1 -12.38 15.67 9.05
N ASP A 2 -13.45 15.03 9.52
CA ASP A 2 -13.53 13.56 9.51
C ASP A 2 -13.58 13.05 8.08
N LEU A 3 -12.61 12.21 7.74
CA LEU A 3 -12.55 11.58 6.42
C LEU A 3 -13.70 10.58 6.32
N GLN A 4 -14.49 10.67 5.24
CA GLN A 4 -15.50 9.65 4.93
C GLN A 4 -14.84 8.27 4.92
N LYS A 5 -15.46 7.32 5.64
CA LYS A 5 -15.03 5.93 5.70
C LYS A 5 -14.98 5.31 4.30
N VAL A 6 -14.06 4.38 4.12
CA VAL A 6 -13.85 3.60 2.89
C VAL A 6 -14.04 2.14 3.23
N ASN A 7 -14.96 1.45 2.56
CA ASN A 7 -15.32 0.07 2.85
C ASN A 7 -14.93 -0.90 1.73
N THR A 8 -14.58 -0.38 0.54
CA THR A 8 -14.26 -1.20 -0.62
C THR A 8 -13.01 -0.71 -1.35
N LEU A 9 -12.38 -1.61 -2.11
CA LEU A 9 -11.29 -1.25 -3.01
C LEU A 9 -11.72 -0.19 -4.03
N LYS A 10 -12.95 -0.29 -4.57
CA LYS A 10 -13.50 0.69 -5.50
C LYS A 10 -13.53 2.10 -4.89
N GLU A 11 -13.97 2.22 -3.64
CA GLU A 11 -13.99 3.49 -2.91
C GLU A 11 -12.58 4.00 -2.58
N ALA A 12 -11.65 3.11 -2.26
CA ALA A 12 -10.26 3.46 -2.06
C ALA A 12 -9.64 4.06 -3.33
N LEU A 13 -9.76 3.38 -4.47
CA LEU A 13 -9.23 3.90 -5.74
C LEU A 13 -9.83 5.27 -6.09
N ARG A 14 -11.14 5.46 -5.84
CA ARG A 14 -11.79 6.78 -6.01
C ARG A 14 -11.22 7.82 -5.06
N ARG A 15 -10.94 7.46 -3.81
CA ARG A 15 -10.35 8.36 -2.80
C ARG A 15 -8.91 8.76 -3.14
N PHE A 16 -8.14 7.85 -3.71
CA PHE A 16 -6.80 8.17 -4.22
C PHE A 16 -6.90 9.22 -5.32
N ARG A 17 -7.73 8.94 -6.34
CA ARG A 17 -7.93 9.84 -7.49
C ARG A 17 -8.48 11.22 -7.08
N SER A 18 -9.35 11.29 -6.07
CA SER A 18 -9.84 12.58 -5.58
C SER A 18 -8.76 13.43 -4.91
N ARG A 19 -7.71 12.79 -4.36
CA ARG A 19 -6.56 13.49 -3.74
C ARG A 19 -5.45 13.81 -4.74
N LYS A 20 -5.30 12.98 -5.77
CA LYS A 20 -4.38 13.18 -6.89
C LYS A 20 -5.18 13.23 -8.20
N PRO A 21 -5.82 14.37 -8.54
CA PRO A 21 -6.66 14.48 -9.72
C PRO A 21 -5.90 14.32 -11.05
N GLY A 22 -4.58 14.57 -11.06
CA GLY A 22 -3.69 14.32 -12.19
C GLY A 22 -3.36 12.84 -12.40
N ALA A 23 -3.57 12.00 -11.39
CA ALA A 23 -3.29 10.57 -11.49
C ALA A 23 -4.33 9.85 -12.36
N HIS A 24 -3.86 9.07 -13.32
CA HIS A 24 -4.69 8.25 -14.17
C HIS A 24 -4.42 6.77 -13.92
N LYS A 25 -5.48 5.95 -14.02
CA LYS A 25 -5.36 4.50 -13.81
C LYS A 25 -4.80 3.85 -15.08
N VAL A 26 -3.73 3.07 -14.92
CA VAL A 26 -3.08 2.31 -16.00
C VAL A 26 -3.72 0.93 -16.11
N THR A 27 -3.67 0.14 -15.03
CA THR A 27 -4.16 -1.24 -15.04
C THR A 27 -4.61 -1.71 -13.66
N ASP A 28 -5.40 -2.78 -13.62
CA ASP A 28 -5.69 -3.48 -12.38
C ASP A 28 -4.56 -4.45 -12.02
N VAL A 29 -4.23 -4.51 -10.73
CA VAL A 29 -3.18 -5.40 -10.24
C VAL A 29 -3.85 -6.56 -9.52
N ASN A 30 -3.56 -7.76 -10.01
CA ASN A 30 -4.03 -9.02 -9.45
C ASN A 30 -2.85 -9.75 -8.81
N PHE A 31 -3.09 -10.41 -7.69
CA PHE A 31 -2.13 -11.27 -7.01
C PHE A 31 -2.86 -12.55 -6.59
N GLU A 32 -2.32 -13.70 -6.98
CA GLU A 32 -2.90 -15.03 -6.69
C GLU A 32 -4.39 -15.14 -7.10
N GLY A 33 -4.74 -14.56 -8.25
CA GLY A 33 -6.12 -14.59 -8.79
C GLY A 33 -7.07 -13.57 -8.16
N ALA A 34 -6.65 -12.83 -7.13
CA ALA A 34 -7.44 -11.79 -6.49
C ALA A 34 -6.97 -10.39 -6.91
N ARG A 35 -7.92 -9.48 -7.19
CA ARG A 35 -7.60 -8.07 -7.42
C ARG A 35 -7.23 -7.39 -6.10
N ILE A 36 -5.98 -6.95 -6.01
CA ILE A 36 -5.43 -6.32 -4.80
C ILE A 36 -5.37 -4.80 -4.89
N GLY A 37 -5.39 -4.26 -6.11
CA GLY A 37 -5.18 -2.84 -6.31
C GLY A 37 -5.31 -2.42 -7.77
N ALA A 38 -4.79 -1.24 -8.05
CA ALA A 38 -4.61 -0.74 -9.40
C ALA A 38 -3.37 0.14 -9.47
N LEU A 39 -2.70 0.10 -10.61
CA LEU A 39 -1.58 0.98 -10.90
C LEU A 39 -2.09 2.32 -11.42
N PHE A 40 -1.55 3.40 -10.87
CA PHE A 40 -1.80 4.77 -11.31
C PHE A 40 -0.49 5.43 -11.71
N GLU A 41 -0.57 6.33 -12.67
CA GLU A 41 0.53 7.20 -13.10
C GLU A 41 0.17 8.65 -12.88
N ASP A 42 1.08 9.40 -12.26
CA ASP A 42 0.96 10.83 -11.98
C ASP A 42 2.32 11.48 -12.23
N LEU A 43 2.43 12.25 -13.32
CA LEU A 43 3.70 12.80 -13.80
C LEU A 43 4.74 11.69 -14.04
N ASN A 44 5.82 11.68 -13.25
CA ASN A 44 6.91 10.70 -13.34
C ASN A 44 6.83 9.61 -12.27
N GLU A 45 5.72 9.54 -11.52
CA GLU A 45 5.54 8.60 -10.42
C GLU A 45 4.50 7.53 -10.76
N ARG A 46 4.80 6.30 -10.38
CA ARG A 46 3.89 5.16 -10.47
C ARG A 46 3.42 4.75 -9.08
N TYR A 47 2.13 4.53 -8.94
CA TYR A 47 1.48 4.24 -7.67
C TYR A 47 0.73 2.92 -7.73
N LEU A 48 1.12 1.94 -6.92
CA LEU A 48 0.26 0.80 -6.60
C LEU A 48 -0.74 1.25 -5.53
N VAL A 49 -1.96 1.55 -5.95
CA VAL A 49 -3.03 1.96 -5.03
C VAL A 49 -3.78 0.74 -4.54
N MET A 50 -3.76 0.53 -3.24
CA MET A 50 -4.36 -0.63 -2.57
C MET A 50 -5.39 -0.19 -1.53
N PHE A 51 -6.32 -1.08 -1.21
CA PHE A 51 -7.23 -0.90 -0.08
C PHE A 51 -6.89 -1.86 1.04
N LYS A 52 -6.48 -1.30 2.18
CA LYS A 52 -6.18 -2.06 3.38
C LYS A 52 -7.46 -2.22 4.19
N ARG A 53 -8.06 -3.40 4.18
CA ARG A 53 -9.18 -3.76 5.07
C ARG A 53 -8.65 -4.43 6.34
N GLU A 54 -9.18 -3.98 7.48
CA GLU A 54 -8.99 -4.42 8.88
C GLU A 54 -7.78 -5.32 9.21
N PHE A 55 -6.65 -4.73 9.64
CA PHE A 55 -5.52 -5.49 10.22
C PHE A 55 -4.68 -4.70 11.26
N TYR A 56 -5.20 -3.63 11.84
CA TYR A 56 -4.39 -2.76 12.72
C TYR A 56 -4.15 -3.35 14.13
N ARG A 57 -4.86 -4.42 14.54
CA ARG A 57 -4.61 -5.09 15.83
C ARG A 57 -3.38 -6.01 15.83
N SER A 58 -2.87 -6.41 14.66
CA SER A 58 -1.76 -7.37 14.53
C SER A 58 -0.46 -6.76 13.98
N PHE A 59 -0.40 -5.43 13.89
CA PHE A 59 0.70 -4.66 13.28
C PHE A 59 2.07 -4.96 13.90
N SER A 60 2.19 -4.89 15.23
CA SER A 60 3.44 -5.15 15.94
C SER A 60 3.93 -6.59 15.79
N ASN A 61 3.03 -7.53 15.51
CA ASN A 61 3.37 -8.95 15.49
C ASN A 61 4.05 -9.35 14.17
N HIS A 62 3.87 -8.59 13.08
CA HIS A 62 4.49 -8.86 11.77
C HIS A 62 5.82 -8.14 11.58
N PHE A 63 6.05 -7.09 12.36
CA PHE A 63 7.32 -6.37 12.43
C PHE A 63 7.79 -6.34 13.89
N PRO A 64 8.00 -7.50 14.54
CA PRO A 64 8.35 -7.55 15.96
C PRO A 64 9.66 -6.81 16.25
N ASP A 65 10.55 -6.77 15.25
CA ASP A 65 11.89 -6.21 15.37
C ASP A 65 11.99 -4.74 14.91
N VAL A 66 10.91 -4.15 14.39
CA VAL A 66 10.91 -2.73 14.00
C VAL A 66 10.76 -1.85 15.24
N PRO A 67 11.73 -0.98 15.57
CA PRO A 67 11.69 -0.15 16.77
C PRO A 67 10.58 0.92 16.75
N GLN A 68 10.04 1.22 15.56
CA GLN A 68 9.07 2.28 15.33
C GLN A 68 7.65 1.72 15.21
N LYS A 69 6.84 1.93 16.25
CA LYS A 69 5.41 1.60 16.23
C LYS A 69 4.67 2.54 15.26
N GLY A 70 4.16 2.04 14.13
CA GLY A 70 3.17 2.77 13.32
C GLY A 70 3.32 2.75 11.79
N TYR A 71 4.38 2.14 11.23
CA TYR A 71 4.61 2.06 9.78
C TYR A 71 3.74 1.00 9.09
N GLY A 72 2.44 1.27 9.00
CA GLY A 72 1.42 0.25 8.77
C GLY A 72 1.03 -0.04 7.32
N VAL A 73 1.93 -0.35 6.39
CA VAL A 73 1.55 -1.03 5.13
C VAL A 73 1.89 -2.52 5.29
N VAL A 74 0.96 -3.43 5.02
CA VAL A 74 1.25 -4.87 5.03
C VAL A 74 0.85 -5.34 3.65
N THR A 75 1.85 -5.76 2.90
CA THR A 75 1.77 -6.11 1.50
C THR A 75 2.67 -7.33 1.32
N ALA A 76 2.26 -8.35 0.58
CA ALA A 76 3.06 -9.56 0.43
C ALA A 76 4.48 -9.21 -0.06
N LYS A 77 5.53 -9.84 0.49
CA LYS A 77 6.94 -9.57 0.13
C LYS A 77 7.17 -9.61 -1.38
N LYS A 78 6.50 -10.52 -2.10
CA LYS A 78 6.53 -10.59 -3.58
C LYS A 78 6.05 -9.29 -4.26
N ILE A 79 4.99 -8.68 -3.74
CA ILE A 79 4.45 -7.42 -4.27
C ILE A 79 5.39 -6.26 -3.93
N VAL A 80 5.99 -6.28 -2.73
CA VAL A 80 6.96 -5.24 -2.32
C VAL A 80 8.24 -5.33 -3.15
N GLY A 81 8.78 -6.53 -3.37
CA GLY A 81 9.92 -6.74 -4.27
C GLY A 81 9.61 -6.26 -5.69
N TRP A 82 8.46 -6.65 -6.25
CA TRP A 82 8.02 -6.13 -7.55
C TRP A 82 7.92 -4.59 -7.58
N ALA A 83 7.38 -3.98 -6.53
CA ALA A 83 7.28 -2.53 -6.46
C ALA A 83 8.66 -1.85 -6.35
N ALA A 84 9.60 -2.46 -5.63
CA ALA A 84 10.97 -1.98 -5.53
C ALA A 84 11.70 -2.03 -6.87
N ASP A 85 11.62 -3.17 -7.57
CA ASP A 85 12.27 -3.38 -8.87
C ASP A 85 11.76 -2.40 -9.93
N GLU A 86 10.49 -2.04 -9.86
CA GLU A 86 9.81 -1.16 -10.82
C GLU A 86 9.80 0.33 -10.43
N GLY A 87 10.34 0.70 -9.26
CA GLY A 87 10.27 2.07 -8.74
C GLY A 87 8.84 2.55 -8.48
N ILE A 88 7.98 1.66 -7.97
CA ILE A 88 6.56 1.92 -7.70
C ILE A 88 6.35 2.32 -6.24
N ILE A 89 5.64 3.41 -6.03
CA ILE A 89 5.18 3.86 -4.72
C ILE A 89 3.94 3.04 -4.32
N ILE A 90 3.98 2.40 -3.17
CA ILE A 90 2.83 1.67 -2.63
C ILE A 90 1.96 2.65 -1.83
N ALA A 91 0.75 2.92 -2.31
CA ALA A 91 -0.23 3.80 -1.67
C ALA A 91 -1.39 2.99 -1.08
N ALA A 92 -1.39 2.82 0.24
CA ALA A 92 -2.42 2.09 0.97
C ALA A 92 -3.49 3.02 1.54
N ILE A 93 -4.75 2.77 1.19
CA ILE A 93 -5.90 3.49 1.74
C ILE A 93 -6.56 2.65 2.82
N PHE A 94 -6.84 3.30 3.94
CA PHE A 94 -7.39 2.69 5.15
C PHE A 94 -8.91 2.86 5.22
N PRO A 95 -9.60 2.10 6.08
CA PRO A 95 -11.04 2.26 6.24
C PRO A 95 -11.43 3.62 6.80
N SER A 96 -10.51 4.30 7.48
CA SER A 96 -10.64 5.71 7.89
C SER A 96 -10.58 6.70 6.72
N GLY A 97 -10.27 6.25 5.50
CA GLY A 97 -10.07 7.10 4.33
C GLY A 97 -8.73 7.83 4.30
N ARG A 98 -7.83 7.57 5.26
CA ARG A 98 -6.43 8.02 5.22
C ARG A 98 -5.67 7.22 4.17
N CYS A 99 -4.71 7.87 3.51
CA CYS A 99 -3.80 7.27 2.56
C CYS A 99 -2.39 7.42 3.11
N TYR A 100 -1.64 6.31 3.16
CA TYR A 100 -0.22 6.31 3.49
C TYR A 100 0.52 5.72 2.30
N SER A 101 1.65 6.31 1.97
CA SER A 101 2.50 5.87 0.86
C SER A 101 3.91 5.63 1.34
N ILE A 102 4.57 4.65 0.72
CA ILE A 102 5.98 4.34 0.92
C ILE A 102 6.56 3.96 -0.44
N ASP A 103 7.80 4.37 -0.70
CA ASP A 103 8.53 3.91 -1.87
C ASP A 103 8.72 2.38 -1.80
N GLY A 104 8.62 1.68 -2.93
CA GLY A 104 8.76 0.23 -2.98
C GLY A 104 10.13 -0.24 -2.47
N TYR A 105 11.20 0.48 -2.83
CA TYR A 105 12.56 0.18 -2.41
C TYR A 105 12.75 0.43 -0.92
N ASP A 106 12.28 1.56 -0.40
CA ASP A 106 12.31 1.83 1.05
C ASP A 106 11.57 0.74 1.82
N PHE A 107 10.42 0.30 1.31
CA PHE A 107 9.65 -0.77 1.94
C PHE A 107 10.35 -2.13 1.86
N TRP A 108 11.06 -2.41 0.77
CA TRP A 108 11.91 -3.60 0.64
C TRP A 108 13.06 -3.59 1.66
N LEU A 109 13.72 -2.46 1.87
CA LEU A 109 14.77 -2.33 2.88
C LEU A 109 14.26 -2.70 4.28
N PHE A 110 13.02 -2.30 4.63
CA PHE A 110 12.41 -2.73 5.89
C PHE A 110 12.23 -4.26 5.97
N TYR A 111 11.88 -4.94 4.86
CA TYR A 111 11.78 -6.39 4.83
C TYR A 111 13.13 -7.08 5.10
N GLU A 112 14.20 -6.56 4.50
CA GLU A 112 15.54 -7.14 4.59
C GLU A 112 16.21 -6.83 5.93
N GLU A 113 16.12 -5.59 6.42
CA GLU A 113 16.73 -5.16 7.68
C GLU A 113 16.11 -5.87 8.89
N TYR A 114 14.77 -5.96 8.91
CA TYR A 114 14.03 -6.46 10.07
C TYR A 114 13.55 -7.91 9.93
N LYS A 115 13.94 -8.62 8.85
CA LYS A 115 13.66 -10.05 8.62
C LYS A 115 12.20 -10.43 8.86
N THR A 116 11.31 -9.64 8.28
CA THR A 116 9.86 -9.66 8.58
C THR A 116 9.11 -10.78 7.87
N ASP A 117 9.83 -11.72 7.26
CA ASP A 117 9.29 -13.00 6.83
C ASP A 117 8.87 -13.76 8.10
N CYS A 118 7.57 -13.74 8.40
CA CYS A 118 7.01 -14.54 9.48
C CYS A 118 7.46 -16.01 9.29
N ARG A 119 8.10 -16.59 10.32
CA ARG A 119 8.30 -18.04 10.43
C ARG A 119 6.96 -18.78 10.49
#